data_AF-A0A967I938-F1
#
_entry.id   AF-A0A967I938-F1
#
_cell.length_a   1.000
_cell.length_b   1.000
_cell.length_c   1.000
_cell.angle_alpha   90.00
_cell.angle_beta   90.00
_cell.angle_gamma   90.00
#
_symmetry.space_group_name_H-M   'P 1'
#
loop_
_entity.id
_entity.type
_entity.pdbx_description
1 polymer ?
#
loop_
_entity_poly.entity_id
_entity_poly.type
_entity_poly.pdbx_seq_one_letter_code
_entity_poly.pdbx_strand_id
1 'polypeptide(L)' 'QLGELIGRSCSGSTTILLAGDLGSGKTCFVQGLARGLDVPDEVPVNSPTYTLMNLYRGRVDIAHF' A
#
# COMPACT_ATOMS: atom_id res chain seq x y z
N GLN A 1 -3.87 -1.88 -10.64
CA GLN A 1 -3.73 -3.23 -11.20
C GLN A 1 -2.45 -3.92 -10.72
N LEU A 2 -1.23 -3.40 -10.98
CA LEU A 2 0.01 -4.05 -10.51
C LEU A 2 0.09 -4.26 -8.99
N GLY A 3 -0.14 -3.20 -8.20
CA GLY A 3 -0.08 -3.30 -6.73
C GLY A 3 -1.02 -4.37 -6.18
N GLU A 4 -2.22 -4.49 -6.75
CA GLU A 4 -3.23 -5.47 -6.34
C GLU A 4 -2.79 -6.92 -6.60
N LEU A 5 -2.19 -7.18 -7.76
CA LEU A 5 -1.63 -8.50 -8.09
C LEU A 5 -0.53 -8.91 -7.12
N ILE A 6 0.36 -7.96 -6.77
CA ILE A 6 1.42 -8.17 -5.79
C ILE A 6 0.80 -8.45 -4.41
N GLY A 7 -0.17 -7.63 -3.97
CA GLY A 7 -0.84 -7.81 -2.68
C GLY A 7 -1.49 -9.19 -2.53
N ARG A 8 -2.17 -9.67 -3.58
CA ARG A 8 -2.77 -11.02 -3.58
C ARG A 8 -1.73 -12.13 -3.43
N SER A 9 -0.50 -11.89 -3.88
CA SER A 9 0.61 -12.87 -3.82
C SER A 9 1.41 -12.79 -2.52
N CYS A 10 1.25 -11.72 -1.73
CA CYS A 10 1.92 -11.57 -0.45
C CYS A 10 1.30 -12.50 0.62
N SER A 11 2.12 -13.36 1.21
CA SER A 11 1.73 -14.30 2.27
C SER A 11 2.55 -14.17 3.57
N GLY A 12 3.45 -13.19 3.65
CA GLY A 12 4.30 -12.96 4.81
C GLY A 12 4.97 -11.58 4.81
N SER A 13 5.84 -11.35 5.79
CA SER A 13 6.56 -10.09 5.97
C SER A 13 7.42 -9.76 4.76
N THR A 14 7.03 -8.72 4.02
CA THR A 14 7.70 -8.25 2.80
C THR A 14 7.95 -6.75 2.89
N THR A 15 9.14 -6.31 2.50
CA THR A 15 9.45 -4.87 2.38
C THR A 15 9.53 -4.49 0.91
N ILE A 16 8.77 -3.48 0.51
CA ILE A 16 8.73 -2.96 -0.87
C ILE A 16 9.24 -1.53 -0.85
N LEU A 17 10.34 -1.26 -1.55
CA LEU A 17 10.85 0.09 -1.77
C LEU A 17 10.18 0.69 -3.02
N LEU A 18 9.53 1.84 -2.86
CA LEU A 18 8.95 2.61 -3.97
C LEU A 18 9.78 3.86 -4.23
N ALA A 19 10.50 3.89 -5.36
CA ALA A 19 11.32 5.02 -5.79
C ALA A 19 10.71 5.71 -7.01
N GLY A 20 10.82 7.03 -7.06
CA GLY A 20 10.40 7.85 -8.20
C GLY A 20 9.96 9.25 -7.77
N ASP A 21 9.81 10.14 -8.75
CA ASP A 21 9.50 11.56 -8.52
C ASP A 21 8.11 11.81 -7.94
N LEU A 22 7.86 13.05 -7.51
CA LEU A 22 6.51 13.47 -7.12
C LEU A 22 5.54 13.24 -8.29
N GLY A 23 4.40 12.62 -8.00
CA GLY A 23 3.41 12.27 -9.03
C GLY A 23 3.71 10.99 -9.81
N SER A 24 4.79 10.26 -9.52
CA SER A 24 5.13 8.99 -10.20
C SER A 24 4.16 7.83 -9.94
N GLY A 25 3.14 8.01 -9.11
CA GLY A 25 2.12 6.99 -8.84
C GLY A 25 2.41 6.06 -7.66
N LYS A 26 3.39 6.36 -6.79
CA LYS A 26 3.70 5.55 -5.59
C LYS A 26 2.47 5.29 -4.71
N THR A 27 1.70 6.32 -4.38
CA THR A 27 0.46 6.16 -3.60
C THR A 27 -0.60 5.34 -4.34
N CYS A 28 -0.71 5.49 -5.67
CA CYS A 28 -1.60 4.66 -6.50
C CYS A 28 -1.19 3.18 -6.48
N PHE A 29 0.11 2.89 -6.46
CA PHE A 29 0.61 1.54 -6.25
C PHE A 29 0.17 0.98 -4.89
N VAL A 30 0.35 1.75 -3.80
CA VAL A 30 -0.04 1.31 -2.44
C VAL A 30 -1.55 1.13 -2.31
N GLN A 31 -2.37 1.96 -2.97
CA GLN A 31 -3.83 1.75 -3.05
C GLN A 31 -4.18 0.42 -3.72
N GLY A 32 -3.48 0.07 -4.80
CA GLY A 32 -3.62 -1.25 -5.41
C GLY A 32 -3.21 -2.36 -4.46
N LEU A 33 -2.05 -2.21 -3.79
CA LEU A 33 -1.54 -3.18 -2.82
C LEU A 33 -2.54 -3.43 -1.68
N ALA A 34 -3.13 -2.36 -1.14
CA ALA A 34 -4.16 -2.42 -0.11
C ALA A 34 -5.38 -3.24 -0.53
N ARG A 35 -5.88 -3.03 -1.76
CA ARG A 35 -6.97 -3.86 -2.30
C ARG A 35 -6.58 -5.34 -2.41
N GLY A 36 -5.36 -5.64 -2.85
CA GLY A 36 -4.87 -7.03 -2.96
C GLY A 36 -4.62 -7.70 -1.60
N LEU A 37 -4.49 -6.91 -0.55
CA LEU A 37 -4.33 -7.33 0.84
C LEU A 37 -5.63 -7.24 1.64
N ASP A 38 -6.79 -7.08 0.98
CA ASP A 38 -8.10 -7.08 1.61
C ASP A 38 -8.28 -5.96 2.67
N VAL A 39 -7.63 -4.80 2.46
CA VAL A 39 -7.94 -3.58 3.22
C VAL A 39 -9.34 -3.10 2.81
N PRO A 40 -10.25 -2.78 3.76
CA PRO A 40 -11.61 -2.37 3.42
C PRO A 40 -11.64 -1.13 2.51
N ASP A 41 -12.54 -1.13 1.52
CA ASP A 41 -12.64 -0.06 0.51
C ASP A 41 -12.99 1.32 1.13
N GLU A 42 -13.63 1.34 2.30
CA GLU A 42 -13.92 2.55 3.06
C GLU A 42 -12.69 3.18 3.73
N VAL A 43 -11.57 2.47 3.84
CA VAL A 43 -10.34 2.98 4.46
C VAL A 43 -9.51 3.75 3.42
N PRO A 44 -9.34 5.08 3.57
CA PRO A 44 -8.63 5.88 2.58
C PRO A 44 -7.11 5.65 2.69
N VAL A 45 -6.52 5.13 1.61
CA VAL A 45 -5.07 4.96 1.49
C VAL A 45 -4.45 6.20 0.86
N ASN A 46 -3.85 7.04 1.72
CA ASN A 46 -3.27 8.32 1.37
C ASN A 46 -1.74 8.34 1.58
N SER A 47 -1.10 9.37 1.03
CA SER A 47 0.33 9.63 1.22
C SER A 47 0.65 9.99 2.67
N PRO A 48 1.66 9.36 3.31
CA PRO A 48 2.06 9.64 4.68
C PRO A 48 2.94 10.91 4.83
N THR A 49 2.84 11.86 3.89
CA THR A 49 3.69 13.06 3.80
C THR A 49 3.77 13.86 5.11
N TYR A 50 2.69 13.88 5.90
CA TYR A 50 2.63 14.59 7.18
C TYR A 50 2.49 13.68 8.40
N THR A 51 2.26 12.38 8.20
CA THR A 51 2.02 11.42 9.28
C THR A 51 3.23 10.54 9.59
N LEU A 52 4.30 10.63 8.79
CA LEU A 52 5.49 9.77 8.80
C LEU A 52 5.20 8.30 8.46
N MET A 53 4.07 7.76 8.90
CA MET A 53 3.63 6.41 8.61
C MET A 53 2.11 6.30 8.72
N ASN A 54 1.49 5.58 7.78
CA ASN A 54 0.10 5.13 7.89
C ASN A 54 0.07 3.60 8.04
N LEU A 55 -0.78 3.11 8.95
CA LEU A 55 -1.01 1.68 9.17
C LEU A 55 -2.39 1.30 8.62
N TYR A 56 -2.45 0.30 7.75
CA TYR A 56 -3.70 -0.20 7.18
C TYR A 56 -3.87 -1.68 7.52
N ARG A 57 -5.04 -2.03 8.06
CA ARG A 57 -5.38 -3.41 8.42
C ARG A 57 -5.99 -4.13 7.22
N GLY A 58 -5.50 -5.34 6.98
CA GLY A 58 -5.98 -6.24 5.93
C GLY A 58 -5.64 -7.69 6.28
N ARG A 59 -5.60 -8.57 5.30
CA ARG A 59 -5.09 -9.95 5.44
C ARG A 59 -3.62 -9.97 5.88
N VAL A 60 -2.83 -8.99 5.42
CA VAL A 60 -1.50 -8.66 5.96
C VAL A 60 -1.49 -7.15 6.17
N ASP A 61 -1.11 -6.71 7.37
CA ASP A 61 -1.03 -5.29 7.71
C ASP A 61 0.00 -4.56 6.85
N ILE A 62 -0.34 -3.34 6.43
CA ILE A 62 0.55 -2.47 5.65
C ILE A 62 1.07 -1.35 6.54
N ALA A 63 2.39 -1.23 6.61
CA ALA A 63 3.08 -0.03 7.09
C ALA A 63 3.57 0.79 5.89
N HIS A 64 2.90 1.92 5.63
CA HIS A 64 3.23 2.84 4.54
C HIS A 64 4.01 4.03 5.10
N PHE A 65 5.30 4.08 4.81
CA PHE A 65 6.24 5.15 5.16
C PHE A 65 6.32 6.22 4.07
#